data_AF-A0A6A6VDX9-F1
#
_entry.id   AF-A0A6A6VDX9-F1
#
_cell.length_a   1.000
_cell.length_b   1.000
_cell.length_c   1.000
_cell.angle_alpha   90.00
_cell.angle_beta   90.00
_cell.angle_gamma   90.00
#
_symmetry.space_group_name_H-M   'P 1'
#
loop_
_entity.id
_entity.type
_entity.pdbx_description
1 polymer ?
#
loop_
_entity_poly.entity_id
_entity_poly.type
_entity_poly.pdbx_seq_one_letter_code
_entity_poly.pdbx_strand_id
1 'polypeptide(L)'
;MDTLPQELFDYIFRFIDRQTLRNTLTVSKQFRLATEQSSGVFEKVELNATSEEKISKFLKVYSNQRFRLLRQIKVRTGFPYIDYDYNLPCRENLDDLRAKDETFTLQIQRVFAAISDLQSLSDQNREFCGIHLTIFTPTSKVHPHNCRHRQYSSWRIHLLSPRLLPQLGSVRTLTLDQEWGSGAAVYGGDTMLNKLDLRVIVDLVVKLPRLEMLNCMIGCTEWSWNWETKPARHYSKDWAGPRRDSHHDFAKAVQSANLPTTLKKANLNFIYPLREAQGTTQHNIEPDLIYPYPVDPFSSALSLFCSNLRRLQLRVIADQGLFLPADWAQHDWPHLEALDVMLLPVTPSGLWYFEGPRGEGRVERGFRITEQSYPPLEATSEDEDMDWLGQEWGLRKCDAWNDAFRIAPSPDILEPMLSSFATAAA
;
A
#
# COMPACT_ATOMS: atom_id res chain seq x y z
N MET A 1 32.30 33.12 -23.89
CA MET A 1 31.14 32.91 -22.99
C MET A 1 31.58 32.34 -21.64
N ASP A 2 32.83 31.88 -21.48
CA ASP A 2 33.31 31.19 -20.28
C ASP A 2 33.44 32.07 -19.04
N THR A 3 33.22 33.39 -19.17
CA THR A 3 33.24 34.37 -18.08
C THR A 3 31.87 34.60 -17.44
N LEU A 4 30.78 34.05 -18.01
CA LEU A 4 29.44 34.21 -17.47
C LEU A 4 29.22 33.27 -16.26
N PRO A 5 28.59 33.75 -15.17
CA PRO A 5 28.19 32.90 -14.06
C PRO A 5 27.21 31.79 -14.47
N GLN A 6 27.26 30.64 -13.80
CA GLN A 6 26.40 29.49 -14.08
C GLN A 6 24.91 29.85 -13.95
N GLU A 7 24.58 30.75 -13.03
CA GLU A 7 23.22 31.22 -12.75
C GLU A 7 22.59 31.91 -13.98
N LEU A 8 23.38 32.61 -14.79
CA LEU A 8 22.90 33.22 -16.03
C LEU A 8 22.64 32.16 -17.10
N PHE A 9 23.47 31.13 -17.19
CA PHE A 9 23.20 30.00 -18.06
C PHE A 9 21.91 29.28 -17.64
N ASP A 10 21.76 28.97 -16.36
CA ASP A 10 20.56 28.31 -15.84
C ASP A 10 19.30 29.14 -16.10
N TYR A 11 19.39 30.47 -16.02
CA TYR A 11 18.26 31.36 -16.33
C TYR A 11 17.92 31.36 -17.82
N ILE A 12 18.92 31.52 -18.71
CA ILE A 12 18.71 31.52 -20.16
C ILE A 12 18.12 30.19 -20.62
N PHE A 13 18.64 29.08 -20.09
CA PHE A 13 18.27 27.72 -20.53
C PHE A 13 16.85 27.31 -20.14
N ARG A 14 16.22 28.00 -19.18
CA ARG A 14 14.79 27.84 -18.86
C ARG A 14 13.86 28.26 -20.00
N PHE A 15 14.33 29.11 -20.92
CA PHE A 15 13.54 29.62 -22.05
C PHE A 15 13.86 28.92 -23.38
N ILE A 16 14.79 27.97 -23.37
CA ILE A 16 15.22 27.23 -24.57
C ILE A 16 14.33 26.00 -24.75
N ASP A 17 13.95 25.69 -25.99
CA ASP A 17 13.16 24.51 -26.31
C ASP A 17 13.97 23.21 -26.14
N ARG A 18 13.26 22.08 -25.99
CA ARG A 18 13.89 20.77 -25.76
C ARG A 18 14.85 20.33 -26.86
N GLN A 19 14.59 20.68 -28.12
CA GLN A 19 15.46 20.27 -29.22
C GLN A 19 16.77 21.05 -29.19
N THR A 20 16.69 22.35 -28.93
CA THR A 20 17.88 23.19 -28.75
C THR A 20 18.67 22.78 -27.52
N LEU A 21 18.01 22.44 -26.40
CA LEU A 21 18.65 21.89 -25.21
C LEU A 21 19.47 20.61 -25.50
N ARG A 22 19.00 19.72 -26.41
CA ARG A 22 19.79 18.53 -26.78
C ARG A 22 21.09 18.90 -27.48
N ASN A 23 21.06 19.90 -28.34
CA ASN A 23 22.23 20.34 -29.10
C ASN A 23 23.28 21.03 -28.22
N THR A 24 22.89 21.54 -27.05
CA THR A 24 23.81 22.23 -26.12
C THR A 24 24.57 21.31 -25.18
N LEU A 25 24.21 20.03 -25.07
CA LEU A 25 24.81 19.07 -24.12
C LEU A 25 26.33 18.87 -24.28
N THR A 26 26.83 19.02 -25.50
CA THR A 26 28.24 18.74 -25.85
C THR A 26 29.09 20.00 -26.02
N VAL A 27 28.50 21.19 -25.87
CA VAL A 27 29.19 22.47 -26.13
C VAL A 27 30.25 22.76 -25.07
N SER A 28 29.88 22.71 -23.78
CA SER A 28 30.80 22.93 -22.67
C SER A 28 30.24 22.35 -21.36
N LYS A 29 31.05 22.32 -20.30
CA LYS A 29 30.61 21.86 -18.97
C LYS A 29 29.46 22.72 -18.42
N GLN A 30 29.53 24.05 -18.59
CA GLN A 30 28.50 24.99 -18.11
C GLN A 30 27.18 24.81 -18.86
N PHE A 31 27.26 24.68 -20.20
CA PHE A 31 26.10 24.40 -21.05
C PHE A 31 25.45 23.07 -20.68
N ARG A 32 26.27 22.02 -20.46
CA ARG A 32 25.76 20.72 -20.03
C ARG A 32 25.02 20.84 -18.70
N LEU A 33 25.60 21.48 -17.69
CA LEU A 33 24.94 21.64 -16.37
C LEU A 33 23.60 22.38 -16.48
N ALA A 34 23.57 23.53 -17.18
CA ALA A 34 22.35 24.31 -17.38
C ALA A 34 21.29 23.53 -18.18
N THR A 35 21.73 22.75 -19.17
CA THR A 35 20.86 21.87 -19.94
C THR A 35 20.27 20.76 -19.09
N GLU A 36 21.10 20.05 -18.32
CA GLU A 36 20.65 18.95 -17.45
C GLU A 36 19.61 19.45 -16.44
N GLN A 37 19.84 20.63 -15.86
CA GLN A 37 18.90 21.28 -14.94
C GLN A 37 17.60 21.73 -15.61
N SER A 38 17.65 22.32 -16.80
CA SER A 38 16.47 22.87 -17.47
C SER A 38 15.64 21.82 -18.23
N SER A 39 16.25 20.69 -18.59
CA SER A 39 15.59 19.64 -19.37
C SER A 39 14.61 18.79 -18.57
N GLY A 40 14.77 18.72 -17.24
CA GLY A 40 14.03 17.82 -16.36
C GLY A 40 14.35 16.34 -16.53
N VAL A 41 15.34 15.96 -17.35
CA VAL A 41 15.62 14.55 -17.70
C VAL A 41 16.06 13.69 -16.49
N PHE A 42 16.64 14.33 -15.48
CA PHE A 42 17.10 13.69 -14.24
C PHE A 42 16.14 13.89 -13.06
N GLU A 43 14.94 14.45 -13.27
CA GLU A 43 13.98 14.67 -12.19
C GLU A 43 13.27 13.40 -11.76
N LYS A 44 13.13 12.43 -12.66
CA LYS A 44 12.34 11.21 -12.43
C LYS A 44 13.14 9.98 -12.81
N VAL A 45 13.13 8.98 -11.94
CA VAL A 45 13.71 7.67 -12.22
C VAL A 45 12.75 6.57 -11.81
N GLU A 46 12.71 5.51 -12.61
CA GLU A 46 12.03 4.28 -12.27
C GLU A 46 13.07 3.17 -12.07
N LEU A 47 13.08 2.62 -10.86
CA LEU A 47 13.96 1.56 -10.42
C LEU A 47 13.17 0.27 -10.35
N ASN A 48 13.74 -0.79 -10.92
CA ASN A 48 13.27 -2.14 -10.63
C ASN A 48 14.19 -2.72 -9.55
N ALA A 49 13.64 -2.91 -8.35
CA ALA A 49 14.39 -3.35 -7.19
C ALA A 49 14.90 -4.81 -7.32
N THR A 50 14.36 -5.58 -8.27
CA THR A 50 14.83 -6.95 -8.54
C THR A 50 16.17 -7.00 -9.26
N SER A 51 16.61 -5.91 -9.89
CA SER A 51 17.81 -5.87 -10.75
C SER A 51 18.94 -5.05 -10.13
N GLU A 52 19.98 -5.73 -9.66
CA GLU A 52 21.20 -5.08 -9.13
C GLU A 52 21.90 -4.20 -10.18
N GLU A 53 21.86 -4.61 -11.46
CA GLU A 53 22.41 -3.81 -12.56
C GLU A 53 21.72 -2.45 -12.66
N LYS A 54 20.38 -2.42 -12.54
CA LYS A 54 19.62 -1.17 -12.60
C LYS A 54 19.91 -0.27 -11.40
N ILE A 55 20.09 -0.83 -10.21
CA ILE A 55 20.52 -0.10 -9.01
C ILE A 55 21.93 0.46 -9.19
N SER A 56 22.87 -0.34 -9.72
CA SER A 56 24.25 0.10 -10.00
C SER A 56 24.29 1.21 -11.03
N LYS A 57 23.47 1.11 -12.09
CA LYS A 57 23.29 2.16 -13.09
C LYS A 57 22.72 3.43 -12.48
N PHE A 58 21.73 3.31 -11.60
CA PHE A 58 21.17 4.43 -10.85
C PHE A 58 22.25 5.16 -10.03
N LEU A 59 23.03 4.42 -9.24
CA LEU A 59 24.15 5.00 -8.49
C LEU A 59 25.14 5.72 -9.41
N LYS A 60 25.55 5.10 -10.52
CA LYS A 60 26.48 5.72 -11.48
C LYS A 60 25.94 7.00 -12.14
N VAL A 61 24.64 7.05 -12.42
CA VAL A 61 24.01 8.22 -13.05
C VAL A 61 23.87 9.37 -12.06
N TYR A 62 23.53 9.07 -10.81
CA TYR A 62 23.17 10.07 -9.81
C TYR A 62 24.27 10.39 -8.79
N SER A 63 25.43 9.71 -8.80
CA SER A 63 26.54 9.92 -7.84
C SER A 63 27.16 11.32 -7.79
N ASN A 64 26.74 12.23 -8.68
CA ASN A 64 27.25 13.60 -8.78
C ASN A 64 26.12 14.63 -8.54
N GLN A 65 26.27 15.84 -9.08
CA GLN A 65 25.29 16.92 -8.98
C GLN A 65 23.87 16.55 -9.45
N ARG A 66 23.72 15.48 -10.25
CA ARG A 66 22.43 15.00 -10.75
C ARG A 66 21.50 14.50 -9.66
N PHE A 67 22.00 14.00 -8.52
CA PHE A 67 21.13 13.66 -7.39
C PHE A 67 20.30 14.85 -6.91
N ARG A 68 20.84 16.07 -7.02
CA ARG A 68 20.13 17.31 -6.64
C ARG A 68 18.99 17.66 -7.59
N LEU A 69 19.04 17.16 -8.82
CA LEU A 69 17.98 17.33 -9.81
C LEU A 69 16.85 16.33 -9.58
N LEU A 70 17.10 15.23 -8.88
CA LEU A 70 16.12 14.19 -8.63
C LEU A 70 14.96 14.74 -7.79
N ARG A 71 13.74 14.42 -8.22
CA ARG A 71 12.48 14.81 -7.57
C ARG A 71 11.60 13.62 -7.28
N GLN A 72 11.66 12.58 -8.11
CA GLN A 72 10.81 11.40 -7.97
C GLN A 72 11.59 10.11 -8.22
N ILE A 73 11.45 9.16 -7.30
CA ILE A 73 11.94 7.79 -7.44
C ILE A 73 10.73 6.87 -7.39
N LYS A 74 10.50 6.13 -8.46
CA LYS A 74 9.49 5.07 -8.51
C LYS A 74 10.19 3.72 -8.39
N VAL A 75 9.74 2.88 -7.48
CA VAL A 75 10.37 1.60 -7.16
C VAL A 75 9.38 0.49 -7.43
N ARG A 76 9.68 -0.33 -8.44
CA ARG A 76 8.94 -1.58 -8.67
C ARG A 76 9.56 -2.70 -7.87
N THR A 77 8.72 -3.34 -7.08
CA THR A 77 9.06 -4.59 -6.39
C THR A 77 8.30 -5.74 -7.04
N GLY A 78 8.81 -6.94 -6.90
CA GLY A 78 8.15 -8.11 -7.47
C GLY A 78 8.92 -9.40 -7.21
N PHE A 79 8.27 -10.50 -7.50
CA PHE A 79 8.83 -11.83 -7.31
C PHE A 79 9.20 -12.46 -8.65
N PRO A 80 10.09 -13.48 -8.66
CA PRO A 80 10.39 -14.23 -9.86
C PRO A 80 9.14 -14.76 -10.55
N TYR A 81 9.23 -14.94 -11.86
CA TYR A 81 8.18 -15.62 -12.63
C TYR A 81 8.09 -17.07 -12.19
N ILE A 82 6.88 -17.51 -11.84
CA ILE A 82 6.58 -18.90 -11.54
C ILE A 82 6.19 -19.56 -12.87
N ASP A 83 7.15 -20.23 -13.49
CA ASP A 83 6.94 -20.97 -14.72
C ASP A 83 6.06 -22.20 -14.50
N TYR A 84 5.61 -22.82 -15.59
CA TYR A 84 4.83 -24.04 -15.51
C TYR A 84 5.66 -25.20 -14.96
N ASP A 85 5.23 -25.75 -13.84
CA ASP A 85 5.85 -26.92 -13.24
C ASP A 85 4.78 -27.84 -12.66
N TYR A 86 4.69 -29.07 -13.19
CA TYR A 86 3.75 -30.09 -12.74
C TYR A 86 3.99 -30.53 -11.29
N ASN A 87 5.19 -30.32 -10.75
CA ASN A 87 5.53 -30.66 -9.37
C ASN A 87 5.29 -29.50 -8.40
N LEU A 88 4.93 -28.31 -8.90
CA LEU A 88 4.70 -27.16 -8.05
C LEU A 88 3.43 -27.41 -7.21
N PRO A 89 3.53 -27.35 -5.87
CA PRO A 89 2.37 -27.53 -5.02
C PRO A 89 1.28 -26.50 -5.33
N CYS A 90 0.02 -26.92 -5.27
CA CYS A 90 -1.09 -26.02 -5.61
C CYS A 90 -1.16 -24.77 -4.72
N ARG A 91 -0.83 -24.90 -3.42
CA ARG A 91 -0.78 -23.78 -2.46
C ARG A 91 0.65 -23.41 -2.10
N GLU A 92 0.79 -22.19 -1.59
CA GLU A 92 2.05 -21.70 -1.04
C GLU A 92 2.28 -22.30 0.35
N ASN A 93 3.49 -22.81 0.58
CA ASN A 93 3.91 -23.33 1.89
C ASN A 93 4.66 -22.25 2.69
N LEU A 94 5.07 -22.58 3.92
CA LEU A 94 5.78 -21.62 4.79
C LEU A 94 7.11 -21.11 4.21
N ASP A 95 7.83 -21.96 3.49
CA ASP A 95 9.11 -21.58 2.88
C ASP A 95 8.89 -20.61 1.72
N ASP A 96 7.83 -20.81 0.92
CA ASP A 96 7.42 -19.86 -0.13
C ASP A 96 7.11 -18.48 0.48
N LEU A 97 6.35 -18.45 1.58
CA LEU A 97 5.99 -17.21 2.27
C LEU A 97 7.22 -16.50 2.84
N ARG A 98 8.11 -17.25 3.52
CA ARG A 98 9.37 -16.71 4.05
C ARG A 98 10.25 -16.17 2.93
N ALA A 99 10.41 -16.91 1.84
CA ALA A 99 11.22 -16.49 0.71
C ALA A 99 10.69 -15.20 0.06
N LYS A 100 9.36 -15.02 0.03
CA LYS A 100 8.75 -13.76 -0.42
C LYS A 100 9.07 -12.61 0.53
N ASP A 101 8.93 -12.80 1.84
CA ASP A 101 9.27 -11.77 2.83
C ASP A 101 10.75 -11.38 2.75
N GLU A 102 11.66 -12.35 2.65
CA GLU A 102 13.10 -12.13 2.48
C GLU A 102 13.41 -11.38 1.18
N THR A 103 12.78 -11.80 0.07
CA THR A 103 12.98 -11.18 -1.24
C THR A 103 12.49 -9.74 -1.26
N PHE A 104 11.31 -9.47 -0.72
CA PHE A 104 10.79 -8.10 -0.61
C PHE A 104 11.69 -7.25 0.30
N THR A 105 12.12 -7.79 1.43
CA THR A 105 13.03 -7.13 2.35
C THR A 105 14.34 -6.73 1.67
N LEU A 106 14.96 -7.65 0.94
CA LEU A 106 16.21 -7.40 0.22
C LEU A 106 16.04 -6.30 -0.83
N GLN A 107 14.91 -6.28 -1.55
CA GLN A 107 14.60 -5.25 -2.54
C GLN A 107 14.50 -3.87 -1.90
N ILE A 108 13.79 -3.75 -0.77
CA ILE A 108 13.68 -2.49 -0.03
C ILE A 108 15.05 -2.06 0.52
N GLN A 109 15.81 -2.99 1.12
CA GLN A 109 17.15 -2.73 1.64
C GLN A 109 18.09 -2.18 0.55
N ARG A 110 18.12 -2.81 -0.63
CA ARG A 110 18.96 -2.36 -1.76
C ARG A 110 18.63 -0.93 -2.19
N VAL A 111 17.34 -0.61 -2.31
CA VAL A 111 16.90 0.72 -2.71
C VAL A 111 17.22 1.77 -1.64
N PHE A 112 16.95 1.46 -0.38
CA PHE A 112 17.25 2.36 0.74
C PHE A 112 18.76 2.59 0.88
N ALA A 113 19.58 1.55 0.76
CA ALA A 113 21.03 1.65 0.74
C ALA A 113 21.49 2.55 -0.42
N ALA A 114 21.00 2.32 -1.64
CA ALA A 114 21.38 3.13 -2.79
C ALA A 114 21.02 4.62 -2.64
N ILE A 115 19.84 4.94 -2.09
CA ILE A 115 19.45 6.34 -1.83
C ILE A 115 20.35 6.92 -0.74
N SER A 116 20.60 6.18 0.34
CA SER A 116 21.48 6.59 1.44
C SER A 116 22.91 6.88 0.96
N ASP A 117 23.45 6.05 0.07
CA ASP A 117 24.79 6.24 -0.52
C ASP A 117 24.85 7.53 -1.35
N LEU A 118 23.81 7.83 -2.13
CA LEU A 118 23.75 9.10 -2.87
C LEU A 118 23.63 10.32 -1.95
N GLN A 119 22.95 10.17 -0.81
CA GLN A 119 22.86 11.23 0.19
C GLN A 119 24.21 11.49 0.88
N SER A 120 24.98 10.44 1.17
CA SER A 120 26.29 10.58 1.81
C SER A 120 27.34 11.20 0.88
N LEU A 121 27.25 10.92 -0.42
CA LEU A 121 28.12 11.51 -1.46
C LEU A 121 27.81 12.98 -1.76
N SER A 122 26.57 13.41 -1.53
CA SER A 122 26.15 14.80 -1.74
C SER A 122 26.54 15.65 -0.52
N ASP A 123 27.64 16.42 -0.61
CA ASP A 123 28.19 17.33 0.42
C ASP A 123 27.19 17.79 1.50
N GLN A 124 27.56 17.55 2.77
CA GLN A 124 26.78 17.73 4.00
C GLN A 124 26.18 19.14 4.25
N ASN A 125 26.51 20.15 3.43
CA ASN A 125 26.22 21.57 3.68
C ASN A 125 25.18 22.22 2.76
N ARG A 126 24.46 21.45 1.92
CA ARG A 126 23.42 22.03 1.04
C ARG A 126 22.11 21.25 1.12
N GLU A 127 21.00 21.97 1.25
CA GLU A 127 19.66 21.38 1.38
C GLU A 127 19.33 20.47 0.18
N PHE A 128 18.93 19.23 0.48
CA PHE A 128 18.36 18.34 -0.53
C PHE A 128 17.03 18.90 -1.00
N CYS A 129 16.82 18.88 -2.31
CA CYS A 129 15.48 19.03 -2.84
C CYS A 129 14.66 17.80 -2.42
N GLY A 130 13.43 18.02 -1.95
CA GLY A 130 12.61 16.93 -1.45
C GLY A 130 12.31 15.88 -2.51
N ILE A 131 12.60 14.62 -2.18
CA ILE A 131 12.32 13.46 -3.05
C ILE A 131 10.94 12.89 -2.72
N HIS A 132 10.17 12.62 -3.77
CA HIS A 132 8.99 11.78 -3.74
C HIS A 132 9.36 10.33 -4.07
N LEU A 133 9.37 9.49 -3.05
CA LEU A 133 9.57 8.04 -3.16
C LEU A 133 8.22 7.34 -3.34
N THR A 134 8.02 6.64 -4.45
CA THR A 134 6.88 5.76 -4.70
C THR A 134 7.37 4.32 -4.68
N ILE A 135 6.79 3.47 -3.83
CA ILE A 135 7.06 2.04 -3.77
C ILE A 135 5.79 1.33 -4.20
N PHE A 136 5.89 0.55 -5.28
CA PHE A 136 4.78 -0.26 -5.75
C PHE A 136 4.70 -1.57 -4.96
N THR A 137 3.48 -1.99 -4.62
CA THR A 137 3.20 -3.30 -4.04
C THR A 137 3.76 -4.42 -4.93
N PRO A 138 4.36 -5.47 -4.35
CA PRO A 138 5.05 -6.48 -5.11
C PRO A 138 4.11 -7.30 -5.99
N THR A 139 4.48 -7.47 -7.25
CA THR A 139 3.74 -8.32 -8.19
C THR A 139 4.46 -9.64 -8.42
N SER A 140 3.71 -10.73 -8.55
CA SER A 140 4.20 -12.02 -9.05
C SER A 140 3.67 -12.25 -10.43
N LYS A 141 4.41 -12.97 -11.28
CA LYS A 141 3.83 -13.54 -12.50
C LYS A 141 3.73 -15.05 -12.38
N VAL A 142 2.58 -15.62 -12.73
CA VAL A 142 2.29 -17.05 -12.58
C VAL A 142 1.81 -17.59 -13.92
N HIS A 143 2.42 -18.67 -14.41
CA HIS A 143 1.99 -19.31 -15.66
C HIS A 143 0.49 -19.66 -15.59
N PRO A 144 -0.31 -19.39 -16.64
CA PRO A 144 -1.76 -19.65 -16.64
C PRO A 144 -2.19 -21.11 -16.41
N HIS A 145 -1.25 -22.06 -16.50
CA HIS A 145 -1.48 -23.50 -16.29
C HIS A 145 -1.14 -23.95 -14.86
N ASN A 146 -0.53 -23.09 -14.05
CA ASN A 146 -0.32 -23.38 -12.63
C ASN A 146 -1.63 -23.25 -11.84
N CYS A 147 -1.67 -23.85 -10.65
CA CYS A 147 -2.85 -23.83 -9.78
C CYS A 147 -3.31 -22.40 -9.50
N ARG A 148 -4.63 -22.15 -9.60
CA ARG A 148 -5.20 -20.81 -9.44
C ARG A 148 -5.05 -20.26 -8.03
N HIS A 149 -4.91 -21.10 -7.00
CA HIS A 149 -4.68 -20.61 -5.63
C HIS A 149 -3.41 -19.77 -5.50
N ARG A 150 -2.36 -20.05 -6.29
CA ARG A 150 -1.14 -19.21 -6.33
C ARG A 150 -1.35 -17.85 -6.99
N GLN A 151 -2.47 -17.63 -7.69
CA GLN A 151 -2.83 -16.34 -8.28
C GLN A 151 -3.60 -15.44 -7.29
N TYR A 152 -4.13 -16.01 -6.20
CA TYR A 152 -4.99 -15.32 -5.24
C TYR A 152 -4.51 -15.52 -3.80
N SER A 153 -3.23 -15.26 -3.54
CA SER A 153 -2.74 -15.36 -2.16
C SER A 153 -3.43 -14.34 -1.24
N SER A 154 -3.77 -14.83 -0.06
CA SER A 154 -4.27 -14.01 1.04
C SER A 154 -3.22 -13.78 2.12
N TRP A 155 -2.04 -14.39 1.98
CA TRP A 155 -0.92 -14.07 2.86
C TRP A 155 -0.41 -12.66 2.56
N ARG A 156 0.05 -11.99 3.63
CA ARG A 156 0.58 -10.64 3.57
C ARG A 156 2.10 -10.69 3.56
N ILE A 157 2.72 -9.84 2.75
CA ILE A 157 4.16 -9.70 2.66
C ILE A 157 4.63 -8.77 3.77
N HIS A 158 5.62 -9.22 4.53
CA HIS A 158 6.22 -8.48 5.63
C HIS A 158 7.58 -7.91 5.21
N LEU A 159 7.95 -6.82 5.89
CA LEU A 159 9.30 -6.28 5.85
C LEU A 159 10.08 -6.80 7.06
N LEU A 160 11.06 -7.68 6.81
CA LEU A 160 11.87 -8.29 7.86
C LEU A 160 12.94 -7.31 8.36
N SER A 161 13.16 -7.30 9.68
CA SER A 161 14.21 -6.48 10.32
C SER A 161 14.25 -5.01 9.85
N PRO A 162 13.11 -4.29 9.86
CA PRO A 162 13.01 -2.92 9.33
C PRO A 162 13.99 -1.95 10.00
N ARG A 163 14.41 -2.26 11.24
CA ARG A 163 15.41 -1.50 12.00
C ARG A 163 16.76 -1.37 11.28
N LEU A 164 17.12 -2.31 10.41
CA LEU A 164 18.37 -2.30 9.65
C LEU A 164 18.35 -1.35 8.45
N LEU A 165 17.19 -0.84 8.05
CA LEU A 165 17.11 0.14 6.96
C LEU A 165 17.78 1.46 7.34
N PRO A 166 18.58 2.07 6.44
CA PRO A 166 19.14 3.40 6.67
C PRO A 166 18.04 4.47 6.71
N GLN A 167 18.34 5.59 7.36
CA GLN A 167 17.44 6.75 7.37
C GLN A 167 17.61 7.57 6.09
N LEU A 168 16.50 7.93 5.45
CA LEU A 168 16.51 8.72 4.21
C LEU A 168 16.04 10.14 4.45
N GLY A 169 16.96 11.03 4.84
CA GLY A 169 16.68 12.46 5.05
C GLY A 169 16.33 13.29 3.80
N SER A 170 16.49 12.76 2.58
CA SER A 170 16.16 13.45 1.32
C SER A 170 14.70 13.25 0.92
N VAL A 171 14.02 12.23 1.45
CA VAL A 171 12.64 11.88 1.10
C VAL A 171 11.67 12.75 1.90
N ARG A 172 10.82 13.49 1.19
CA ARG A 172 9.76 14.35 1.76
C ARG A 172 8.36 13.80 1.49
N THR A 173 8.22 12.91 0.51
CA THR A 173 6.93 12.28 0.19
C THR A 173 7.14 10.78 0.00
N LEU A 174 6.35 9.98 0.70
CA LEU A 174 6.27 8.53 0.51
C LEU A 174 4.93 8.19 -0.11
N THR A 175 4.92 7.30 -1.10
CA THR A 175 3.70 6.76 -1.68
C THR A 175 3.83 5.25 -1.79
N LEU A 176 2.94 4.54 -1.09
CA LEU A 176 2.71 3.12 -1.30
C LEU A 176 1.54 3.01 -2.27
N ASP A 177 1.79 2.45 -3.44
CA ASP A 177 0.81 2.40 -4.52
C ASP A 177 0.70 0.96 -5.01
N GLN A 178 -0.51 0.54 -5.34
CA GLN A 178 -0.71 -0.63 -6.16
C GLN A 178 -0.87 -0.14 -7.60
N GLU A 179 0.00 -0.60 -8.50
CA GLU A 179 -0.05 -0.11 -9.88
C GLU A 179 -1.36 -0.50 -10.57
N TRP A 180 -2.28 0.45 -10.65
CA TRP A 180 -3.61 0.26 -11.23
C TRP A 180 -3.64 0.27 -12.78
N GLY A 181 -2.47 0.26 -13.44
CA GLY A 181 -2.36 0.41 -14.89
C GLY A 181 -2.50 -0.88 -15.70
N SER A 182 -2.41 -2.06 -15.07
CA SER A 182 -2.66 -3.32 -15.75
C SER A 182 -3.96 -3.92 -15.24
N GLY A 183 -5.04 -3.78 -16.00
CA GLY A 183 -6.27 -4.56 -15.78
C GLY A 183 -6.04 -6.08 -15.79
N ALA A 184 -4.79 -6.58 -15.78
CA ALA A 184 -4.44 -7.98 -15.62
C ALA A 184 -4.67 -8.50 -14.19
N ALA A 185 -4.37 -7.71 -13.15
CA ALA A 185 -4.34 -8.23 -11.77
C ALA A 185 -5.72 -8.58 -11.18
N VAL A 186 -6.80 -8.03 -11.74
CA VAL A 186 -8.17 -8.28 -11.26
C VAL A 186 -9.03 -9.04 -12.30
N TYR A 187 -8.53 -9.18 -13.53
CA TYR A 187 -9.25 -9.81 -14.64
C TYR A 187 -8.58 -11.10 -15.16
N GLY A 188 -7.80 -11.79 -14.31
CA GLY A 188 -7.25 -13.10 -14.65
C GLY A 188 -6.09 -13.05 -15.65
N GLY A 189 -5.31 -11.97 -15.65
CA GLY A 189 -4.02 -11.96 -16.32
C GLY A 189 -2.94 -12.61 -15.45
N ASP A 190 -1.82 -12.97 -16.07
CA ASP A 190 -0.74 -13.72 -15.43
C ASP A 190 0.01 -12.96 -14.32
N THR A 191 -0.40 -11.73 -13.99
CA THR A 191 0.26 -10.87 -12.99
C THR A 191 -0.62 -10.74 -11.75
N MET A 192 -0.16 -11.29 -10.64
CA MET A 192 -0.80 -11.23 -9.34
C MET A 192 -0.26 -10.06 -8.52
N LEU A 193 -1.16 -9.36 -7.81
CA LEU A 193 -0.81 -8.41 -6.76
C LEU A 193 -0.60 -9.15 -5.43
N ASN A 194 0.57 -9.02 -4.80
CA ASN A 194 0.78 -9.54 -3.45
C ASN A 194 0.46 -8.44 -2.44
N LYS A 195 -0.30 -8.82 -1.41
CA LYS A 195 -0.81 -7.90 -0.41
C LYS A 195 0.30 -7.58 0.59
N LEU A 196 0.45 -6.32 0.95
CA LEU A 196 1.39 -5.91 1.99
C LEU A 196 0.73 -6.00 3.35
N ASP A 197 1.52 -6.35 4.37
CA ASP A 197 1.12 -6.13 5.74
C ASP A 197 1.06 -4.62 6.03
N LEU A 198 0.03 -4.16 6.75
CA LEU A 198 -0.15 -2.73 7.03
C LEU A 198 0.98 -2.17 7.89
N ARG A 199 1.63 -3.01 8.71
CA ARG A 199 2.82 -2.63 9.48
C ARG A 199 3.95 -2.07 8.63
N VAL A 200 4.08 -2.52 7.38
CA VAL A 200 5.11 -2.03 6.44
C VAL A 200 5.05 -0.51 6.29
N ILE A 201 3.85 0.09 6.38
CA ILE A 201 3.66 1.55 6.32
C ILE A 201 4.44 2.22 7.46
N VAL A 202 4.27 1.73 8.69
CA VAL A 202 4.92 2.29 9.88
C VAL A 202 6.43 2.09 9.79
N ASP A 203 6.86 0.87 9.44
CA ASP A 203 8.26 0.48 9.34
C ASP A 203 9.04 1.33 8.31
N LEU A 204 8.40 1.75 7.22
CA LEU A 204 8.98 2.66 6.25
C LEU A 204 8.97 4.11 6.74
N VAL A 205 7.86 4.59 7.31
CA VAL A 205 7.69 5.98 7.76
C VAL A 205 8.74 6.37 8.81
N VAL A 206 9.04 5.48 9.78
CA VAL A 206 10.06 5.75 10.83
C VAL A 206 11.48 5.90 10.28
N LYS A 207 11.72 5.50 9.03
CA LYS A 207 13.02 5.64 8.34
C LYS A 207 13.13 6.92 7.54
N LEU A 208 12.11 7.77 7.53
CA LEU A 208 12.04 9.00 6.74
C LEU A 208 11.89 10.20 7.69
N PRO A 209 12.97 10.66 8.36
CA PRO A 209 12.89 11.67 9.43
C PRO A 209 12.37 13.04 8.98
N ARG A 210 12.38 13.30 7.67
CA ARG A 210 11.93 14.55 7.03
C ARG A 210 10.67 14.36 6.19
N LEU A 211 9.95 13.25 6.37
CA LEU A 211 8.72 12.97 5.64
C LEU A 211 7.66 14.02 5.96
N GLU A 212 7.11 14.68 4.93
CA GLU A 212 6.07 15.71 5.06
C GLU A 212 4.71 15.22 4.60
N MET A 213 4.69 14.28 3.65
CA MET A 213 3.48 13.73 3.06
C MET A 213 3.55 12.22 2.89
N LEU A 214 2.50 11.53 3.33
CA LEU A 214 2.32 10.09 3.15
C LEU A 214 1.10 9.83 2.27
N ASN A 215 1.26 9.02 1.22
CA ASN A 215 0.15 8.45 0.47
C ASN A 215 0.20 6.93 0.60
N CYS A 216 -0.94 6.30 0.87
CA CYS A 216 -1.08 4.86 0.89
C CYS A 216 -2.33 4.50 0.10
N MET A 217 -2.16 3.81 -1.02
CA MET A 217 -3.22 3.50 -1.98
C MET A 217 -3.22 1.98 -2.20
N ILE A 218 -3.74 1.22 -1.24
CA ILE A 218 -3.73 -0.25 -1.23
C ILE A 218 -5.09 -0.82 -0.81
N GLY A 219 -5.26 -2.14 -0.92
CA GLY A 219 -6.30 -2.87 -0.18
C GLY A 219 -7.53 -3.31 -0.98
N CYS A 220 -7.62 -3.06 -2.28
CA CYS A 220 -8.75 -3.58 -3.08
C CYS A 220 -8.86 -5.10 -3.08
N THR A 221 -7.74 -5.81 -2.97
CA THR A 221 -7.71 -7.28 -3.04
C THR A 221 -8.15 -7.94 -1.75
N GLU A 222 -8.44 -7.16 -0.70
CA GLU A 222 -9.10 -7.65 0.52
C GLU A 222 -10.61 -7.84 0.34
N TRP A 223 -11.14 -7.36 -0.79
CA TRP A 223 -12.57 -7.32 -1.07
C TRP A 223 -12.90 -8.32 -2.17
N SER A 224 -13.61 -9.38 -1.78
CA SER A 224 -14.04 -10.39 -2.75
C SER A 224 -15.15 -9.82 -3.62
N TRP A 225 -14.98 -9.99 -4.94
CA TRP A 225 -16.03 -9.68 -5.91
C TRP A 225 -17.22 -10.62 -5.70
N ASN A 226 -18.38 -10.19 -6.18
CA ASN A 226 -19.54 -11.06 -6.28
C ASN A 226 -19.33 -12.09 -7.40
N TRP A 227 -18.69 -13.21 -7.09
CA TRP A 227 -18.52 -14.32 -8.02
C TRP A 227 -19.74 -15.23 -8.01
N GLU A 228 -20.19 -15.63 -9.20
CA GLU A 228 -21.35 -16.51 -9.37
C GLU A 228 -20.99 -17.95 -8.98
N THR A 229 -19.85 -18.44 -9.48
CA THR A 229 -19.44 -19.85 -9.30
C THR A 229 -18.71 -20.08 -7.98
N LYS A 230 -18.95 -21.25 -7.37
CA LYS A 230 -18.27 -21.65 -6.13
C LYS A 230 -16.73 -21.67 -6.28
N PRO A 231 -16.14 -22.22 -7.37
CA PRO A 231 -14.68 -22.22 -7.54
C PRO A 231 -14.10 -20.80 -7.56
N ALA A 232 -14.76 -19.85 -8.24
CA ALA A 232 -14.27 -18.48 -8.30
C ALA A 232 -14.26 -17.80 -6.93
N ARG A 233 -15.31 -18.04 -6.12
CA ARG A 233 -15.33 -17.61 -4.71
C ARG A 233 -14.22 -18.29 -3.90
N HIS A 234 -13.99 -19.57 -4.11
CA HIS A 234 -12.96 -20.34 -3.40
C HIS A 234 -11.55 -19.78 -3.61
N TYR A 235 -11.15 -19.58 -4.86
CA TYR A 235 -9.80 -19.09 -5.16
C TYR A 235 -9.60 -17.65 -4.69
N SER A 236 -10.55 -16.76 -4.98
CA SER A 236 -10.40 -15.32 -4.80
C SER A 236 -10.80 -14.78 -3.43
N LYS A 237 -11.28 -15.65 -2.53
CA LYS A 237 -11.64 -15.27 -1.16
C LYS A 237 -10.40 -14.74 -0.44
N ASP A 238 -10.53 -13.54 0.14
CA ASP A 238 -9.53 -13.07 1.10
C ASP A 238 -9.79 -13.73 2.46
N TRP A 239 -8.72 -14.27 3.05
CA TRP A 239 -8.82 -14.97 4.34
C TRP A 239 -8.74 -13.98 5.50
N ALA A 240 -9.66 -14.13 6.46
CA ALA A 240 -9.81 -13.20 7.56
C ALA A 240 -8.63 -13.20 8.55
N GLY A 241 -7.96 -14.35 8.73
CA GLY A 241 -6.82 -14.49 9.65
C GLY A 241 -5.68 -13.52 9.34
N PRO A 242 -5.06 -13.61 8.16
CA PRO A 242 -3.98 -12.69 7.76
C PRO A 242 -4.40 -11.21 7.77
N ARG A 243 -5.66 -10.92 7.45
CA ARG A 243 -6.20 -9.56 7.50
C ARG A 243 -6.24 -8.99 8.92
N ARG A 244 -6.76 -9.77 9.88
CA ARG A 244 -6.76 -9.40 11.31
C ARG A 244 -5.34 -9.20 11.81
N ASP A 245 -4.45 -10.12 11.50
CA ASP A 245 -3.07 -10.07 12.00
C ASP A 245 -2.36 -8.80 11.51
N SER A 246 -2.58 -8.40 10.26
CA SER A 246 -2.08 -7.14 9.68
C SER A 246 -2.62 -5.89 10.39
N HIS A 247 -3.91 -5.86 10.76
CA HIS A 247 -4.48 -4.78 11.57
C HIS A 247 -3.84 -4.69 12.96
N HIS A 248 -3.62 -5.84 13.60
CA HIS A 248 -3.05 -5.94 14.94
C HIS A 248 -1.56 -5.57 14.93
N ASP A 249 -0.82 -6.00 13.92
CA ASP A 249 0.60 -5.74 13.80
C ASP A 249 0.89 -4.29 13.41
N PHE A 250 0.02 -3.65 12.62
CA PHE A 250 0.02 -2.21 12.45
C PHE A 250 -0.13 -1.50 13.81
N ALA A 251 -1.12 -1.92 14.62
CA ALA A 251 -1.38 -1.28 15.90
C ALA A 251 -0.19 -1.37 16.87
N LYS A 252 0.40 -2.57 17.00
CA LYS A 252 1.62 -2.79 17.79
C LYS A 252 2.79 -1.95 17.30
N ALA A 253 2.95 -1.83 15.97
CA ALA A 253 4.04 -1.05 15.41
C ALA A 253 3.89 0.45 15.72
N VAL A 254 2.68 1.02 15.56
CA VAL A 254 2.43 2.44 15.89
C VAL A 254 2.73 2.74 17.36
N GLN A 255 2.31 1.88 18.29
CA GLN A 255 2.54 2.07 19.72
C GLN A 255 4.03 2.20 20.10
N SER A 256 4.93 1.59 19.32
CA SER A 256 6.37 1.62 19.57
C SER A 256 7.14 2.56 18.64
N ALA A 257 6.46 3.22 17.70
CA ALA A 257 7.09 4.00 16.64
C ALA A 257 7.35 5.45 17.04
N ASN A 258 8.54 5.95 16.71
CA ASN A 258 8.84 7.38 16.73
C ASN A 258 8.52 7.96 15.35
N LEU A 259 7.28 8.41 15.17
CA LEU A 259 6.82 8.99 13.91
C LEU A 259 7.50 10.35 13.64
N PRO A 260 7.82 10.68 12.38
CA PRO A 260 8.44 11.95 12.03
C PRO A 260 7.51 13.12 12.34
N THR A 261 7.96 14.04 13.19
CA THR A 261 7.19 15.25 13.56
C THR A 261 6.96 16.21 12.39
N THR A 262 7.71 16.03 11.31
CA THR A 262 7.60 16.75 10.04
C THR A 262 6.43 16.28 9.18
N LEU A 263 5.82 15.13 9.48
CA LEU A 263 4.68 14.61 8.73
C LEU A 263 3.45 15.47 9.04
N LYS A 264 2.90 16.11 8.00
CA LYS A 264 1.75 17.02 8.13
C LYS A 264 0.57 16.65 7.24
N LYS A 265 0.78 15.79 6.25
CA LYS A 265 -0.27 15.41 5.30
C LYS A 265 -0.30 13.90 5.13
N ALA A 266 -1.49 13.30 5.19
CA ALA A 266 -1.67 11.91 4.82
C ALA A 266 -2.91 11.72 3.94
N ASN A 267 -2.76 10.90 2.90
CA ASN A 267 -3.85 10.33 2.13
C ASN A 267 -3.77 8.81 2.26
N LEU A 268 -4.61 8.24 3.10
CA LEU A 268 -4.61 6.83 3.46
C LEU A 268 -5.88 6.19 2.91
N ASN A 269 -5.73 5.37 1.88
CA ASN A 269 -6.83 4.67 1.23
C ASN A 269 -6.53 3.17 1.29
N PHE A 270 -7.08 2.52 2.31
CA PHE A 270 -6.95 1.07 2.57
C PHE A 270 -7.98 0.24 1.80
N ILE A 271 -8.74 0.88 0.92
CA ILE A 271 -9.76 0.27 0.06
C ILE A 271 -9.54 0.67 -1.39
N TYR A 272 -8.31 1.06 -1.72
CA TYR A 272 -8.00 1.58 -3.04
C TYR A 272 -7.96 0.43 -4.07
N PRO A 273 -8.41 0.67 -5.31
CA PRO A 273 -9.35 1.72 -5.65
C PRO A 273 -10.75 1.31 -5.20
N LEU A 274 -11.51 2.34 -4.89
CA LEU A 274 -12.85 2.21 -4.32
C LEU A 274 -13.79 1.34 -5.18
N ARG A 275 -13.63 1.37 -6.51
CA ARG A 275 -14.49 0.61 -7.44
C ARG A 275 -14.54 -0.88 -7.10
N GLU A 276 -13.43 -1.44 -6.63
CA GLU A 276 -13.33 -2.87 -6.31
C GLU A 276 -14.07 -3.20 -5.02
N ALA A 277 -13.88 -2.38 -3.98
CA ALA A 277 -14.59 -2.53 -2.71
C ALA A 277 -16.10 -2.30 -2.86
N GLN A 278 -16.54 -1.46 -3.80
CA GLN A 278 -17.96 -1.25 -4.11
C GLN A 278 -18.63 -2.48 -4.74
N GLY A 279 -17.85 -3.36 -5.37
CA GLY A 279 -18.35 -4.60 -5.98
C GLY A 279 -18.64 -5.72 -4.98
N THR A 280 -18.30 -5.56 -3.71
CA THR A 280 -18.48 -6.60 -2.68
C THR A 280 -19.96 -6.79 -2.33
N THR A 281 -20.37 -8.05 -2.21
CA THR A 281 -21.71 -8.42 -1.76
C THR A 281 -21.88 -8.11 -0.27
N GLN A 282 -22.89 -7.32 0.07
CA GLN A 282 -23.19 -6.99 1.47
C GLN A 282 -24.02 -8.07 2.16
N HIS A 283 -24.32 -9.21 1.52
CA HIS A 283 -25.04 -10.31 2.15
C HIS A 283 -24.19 -11.13 3.12
N ASN A 284 -22.87 -11.08 2.97
CA ASN A 284 -21.99 -11.91 3.76
C ASN A 284 -21.86 -11.38 5.19
N ILE A 285 -21.68 -12.32 6.11
CA ILE A 285 -21.23 -12.00 7.47
C ILE A 285 -19.74 -11.68 7.38
N GLU A 286 -19.34 -10.58 7.99
CA GLU A 286 -17.95 -10.11 7.98
C GLU A 286 -17.21 -10.63 9.21
N PRO A 287 -15.87 -10.78 9.14
CA PRO A 287 -15.09 -11.28 10.26
C PRO A 287 -14.98 -10.26 11.38
N ASP A 288 -14.87 -10.75 12.61
CA ASP A 288 -14.42 -9.93 13.73
C ASP A 288 -12.89 -9.77 13.69
N LEU A 289 -12.42 -8.61 13.25
CA LEU A 289 -11.00 -8.22 13.19
C LEU A 289 -10.48 -7.71 14.54
N ILE A 290 -11.32 -7.56 15.55
CA ILE A 290 -10.96 -6.97 16.85
C ILE A 290 -10.46 -8.04 17.81
N TYR A 291 -11.12 -9.20 17.85
CA TYR A 291 -10.82 -10.27 18.81
C TYR A 291 -9.31 -10.62 18.83
N PRO A 292 -8.68 -10.78 20.01
CA PRO A 292 -9.28 -10.89 21.35
C PRO A 292 -9.46 -9.57 22.11
N TYR A 293 -9.19 -8.42 21.48
CA TYR A 293 -9.30 -7.13 22.16
C TYR A 293 -10.76 -6.70 22.39
N PRO A 294 -11.03 -5.85 23.38
CA PRO A 294 -12.36 -5.29 23.61
C PRO A 294 -12.70 -4.13 22.65
N VAL A 295 -11.69 -3.47 22.09
CA VAL A 295 -11.80 -2.29 21.21
C VAL A 295 -10.91 -2.48 19.99
N ASP A 296 -11.24 -1.87 18.85
CA ASP A 296 -10.44 -2.03 17.63
C ASP A 296 -9.02 -1.45 17.80
N PRO A 297 -7.98 -2.30 17.80
CA PRO A 297 -6.61 -1.82 17.94
C PRO A 297 -6.17 -1.01 16.71
N PHE A 298 -6.72 -1.31 15.53
CA PHE A 298 -6.33 -0.64 14.30
C PHE A 298 -6.84 0.80 14.25
N SER A 299 -8.14 1.02 14.50
CA SER A 299 -8.74 2.36 14.55
C SER A 299 -8.04 3.25 15.59
N SER A 300 -7.81 2.72 16.79
CA SER A 300 -7.13 3.46 17.87
C SER A 300 -5.69 3.82 17.50
N ALA A 301 -4.94 2.88 16.93
CA ALA A 301 -3.58 3.14 16.46
C ALA A 301 -3.54 4.12 15.28
N LEU A 302 -4.50 4.05 14.38
CA LEU A 302 -4.60 4.96 13.25
C LEU A 302 -4.87 6.41 13.72
N SER A 303 -5.69 6.57 14.76
CA SER A 303 -5.89 7.86 15.42
C SER A 303 -4.57 8.44 15.93
N LEU A 304 -3.79 7.64 16.68
CA LEU A 304 -2.48 8.03 17.20
C LEU A 304 -1.48 8.35 16.08
N PHE A 305 -1.46 7.52 15.03
CA PHE A 305 -0.61 7.71 13.87
C PHE A 305 -0.88 9.04 13.16
N CYS A 306 -2.14 9.50 13.17
CA CYS A 306 -2.59 10.72 12.51
C CYS A 306 -2.57 11.96 13.41
N SER A 307 -2.27 11.82 14.69
CA SER A 307 -2.36 12.87 15.73
C SER A 307 -1.69 14.20 15.39
N ASN A 308 -0.57 14.17 14.67
CA ASN A 308 0.25 15.35 14.36
C ASN A 308 0.00 15.94 12.95
N LEU A 309 -0.98 15.42 12.23
CA LEU A 309 -1.30 15.83 10.86
C LEU A 309 -2.09 17.15 10.84
N ARG A 310 -1.90 17.89 9.75
CA ARG A 310 -2.70 19.08 9.39
C ARG A 310 -3.76 18.76 8.35
N ARG A 311 -3.51 17.79 7.48
CA ARG A 311 -4.50 17.34 6.49
C ARG A 311 -4.55 15.82 6.43
N LEU A 312 -5.73 15.28 6.60
CA LEU A 312 -5.98 13.84 6.56
C LEU A 312 -7.10 13.55 5.56
N GLN A 313 -6.79 12.70 4.57
CA GLN A 313 -7.79 12.01 3.77
C GLN A 313 -7.71 10.53 4.11
N LEU A 314 -8.84 9.93 4.46
CA LEU A 314 -8.89 8.57 4.96
C LEU A 314 -10.04 7.79 4.32
N ARG A 315 -9.75 6.59 3.82
CA ARG A 315 -10.74 5.63 3.36
C ARG A 315 -10.47 4.27 3.96
N VAL A 316 -11.37 3.78 4.81
CA VAL A 316 -11.02 2.73 5.77
C VAL A 316 -12.24 1.98 6.33
N ILE A 317 -12.00 0.80 6.92
CA ILE A 317 -12.89 0.20 7.93
C ILE A 317 -12.37 0.64 9.30
N ALA A 318 -13.19 1.38 10.03
CA ALA A 318 -12.83 1.83 11.38
C ALA A 318 -14.08 1.88 12.26
N ASP A 319 -13.86 1.84 13.57
CA ASP A 319 -14.87 2.11 14.59
C ASP A 319 -14.65 3.49 15.24
N GLN A 320 -15.44 3.76 16.28
CA GLN A 320 -15.38 4.98 17.07
C GLN A 320 -13.99 5.30 17.66
N GLY A 321 -13.14 4.29 17.86
CA GLY A 321 -11.78 4.44 18.37
C GLY A 321 -10.87 5.26 17.46
N LEU A 322 -11.26 5.46 16.19
CA LEU A 322 -10.58 6.38 15.28
C LEU A 322 -10.64 7.84 15.79
N PHE A 323 -11.76 8.23 16.38
CA PHE A 323 -12.00 9.61 16.85
C PHE A 323 -11.84 9.75 18.36
N LEU A 324 -12.22 8.72 19.12
CA LEU A 324 -12.12 8.69 20.58
C LEU A 324 -11.48 7.36 21.04
N PRO A 325 -10.14 7.26 21.05
CA PRO A 325 -9.44 6.06 21.50
C PRO A 325 -9.74 5.77 22.99
N ALA A 326 -10.16 4.53 23.30
CA ALA A 326 -10.68 4.16 24.62
C ALA A 326 -9.71 4.36 25.80
N ASP A 327 -8.40 4.23 25.56
CA ASP A 327 -7.35 4.32 26.59
C ASP A 327 -6.73 5.73 26.72
N TRP A 328 -7.14 6.68 25.87
CA TRP A 328 -6.46 7.96 25.71
C TRP A 328 -7.47 9.09 25.86
N ALA A 329 -7.96 9.25 27.09
CA ALA A 329 -8.80 10.39 27.47
C ALA A 329 -8.08 11.67 27.02
N GLN A 330 -8.73 12.41 26.12
CA GLN A 330 -8.25 13.66 25.52
C GLN A 330 -7.23 13.48 24.38
N HIS A 331 -7.62 12.76 23.33
CA HIS A 331 -6.91 12.80 22.05
C HIS A 331 -7.60 13.75 21.08
N ASP A 332 -7.24 15.03 21.18
CA ASP A 332 -7.56 15.99 20.13
C ASP A 332 -6.62 15.76 18.95
N TRP A 333 -7.04 16.12 17.73
CA TRP A 333 -6.13 16.31 16.61
C TRP A 333 -5.71 17.79 16.57
N PRO A 334 -4.79 18.25 17.44
CA PRO A 334 -4.61 19.67 17.78
C PRO A 334 -4.13 20.54 16.62
N HIS A 335 -3.72 19.93 15.52
CA HIS A 335 -3.15 20.60 14.36
C HIS A 335 -3.98 20.40 13.10
N LEU A 336 -5.09 19.67 13.16
CA LEU A 336 -5.84 19.29 11.98
C LEU A 336 -6.59 20.50 11.41
N GLU A 337 -6.27 20.84 10.16
CA GLU A 337 -6.87 21.93 9.40
C GLU A 337 -7.92 21.41 8.41
N ALA A 338 -7.77 20.15 7.94
CA ALA A 338 -8.69 19.54 7.00
C ALA A 338 -8.78 18.02 7.21
N LEU A 339 -10.02 17.52 7.20
CA LEU A 339 -10.36 16.12 7.39
C LEU A 339 -11.37 15.68 6.32
N ASP A 340 -11.07 14.58 5.64
CA ASP A 340 -11.96 13.90 4.71
C ASP A 340 -11.93 12.40 5.05
N VAL A 341 -13.06 11.86 5.53
CA VAL A 341 -13.17 10.46 5.95
C VAL A 341 -14.28 9.78 5.17
N MET A 342 -13.94 8.67 4.53
CA MET A 342 -14.88 7.74 3.93
C MET A 342 -14.79 6.40 4.64
N LEU A 343 -15.87 6.01 5.33
CA LEU A 343 -15.98 4.71 5.96
C LEU A 343 -16.67 3.73 5.00
N LEU A 344 -16.20 2.49 4.97
CA LEU A 344 -17.03 1.42 4.42
C LEU A 344 -18.20 1.10 5.37
N PRO A 345 -19.33 0.60 4.84
CA PRO A 345 -20.54 0.35 5.62
C PRO A 345 -20.44 -0.84 6.61
N VAL A 346 -19.23 -1.33 6.87
CA VAL A 346 -18.89 -2.43 7.79
C VAL A 346 -17.97 -1.91 8.89
N THR A 347 -18.08 -2.46 10.10
CA THR A 347 -17.22 -2.18 11.25
C THR A 347 -16.07 -3.19 11.34
N PRO A 348 -14.98 -2.88 12.07
CA PRO A 348 -13.93 -3.83 12.37
C PRO A 348 -14.40 -5.08 13.13
N SER A 349 -15.49 -4.99 13.90
CA SER A 349 -16.12 -6.12 14.60
C SER A 349 -16.93 -7.05 13.68
N GLY A 350 -17.00 -6.76 12.38
CA GLY A 350 -17.77 -7.49 11.38
C GLY A 350 -19.26 -7.19 11.39
N LEU A 351 -19.67 -6.10 12.05
CA LEU A 351 -21.03 -5.58 12.02
C LEU A 351 -21.22 -4.63 10.84
N TRP A 352 -22.47 -4.25 10.58
CA TRP A 352 -22.80 -3.33 9.51
C TRP A 352 -23.45 -2.07 10.09
N TYR A 353 -23.05 -0.90 9.58
CA TYR A 353 -23.69 0.37 9.94
C TYR A 353 -25.14 0.48 9.44
N PHE A 354 -25.47 -0.32 8.43
CA PHE A 354 -26.79 -0.39 7.83
C PHE A 354 -27.29 -1.84 7.78
N GLU A 355 -28.57 -2.02 8.01
CA GLU A 355 -29.31 -3.26 7.88
C GLU A 355 -29.92 -3.39 6.48
N GLY A 356 -30.01 -4.64 6.01
CA GLY A 356 -30.72 -5.00 4.79
C GLY A 356 -32.23 -5.15 5.02
N PRO A 357 -33.03 -5.02 3.96
CA PRO A 357 -34.49 -5.04 4.04
C PRO A 357 -35.07 -6.39 4.54
N ARG A 358 -34.29 -7.48 4.49
CA ARG A 358 -34.70 -8.81 4.97
C ARG A 358 -34.07 -9.15 6.33
N GLY A 359 -33.54 -8.15 7.04
CA GLY A 359 -32.86 -8.33 8.32
C GLY A 359 -31.39 -8.71 8.21
N GLU A 360 -30.79 -8.60 7.03
CA GLU A 360 -29.34 -8.78 6.86
C GLU A 360 -28.59 -7.78 7.77
N GLY A 361 -27.57 -8.23 8.52
CA GLY A 361 -26.78 -7.36 9.41
C GLY A 361 -27.23 -7.28 10.86
N ARG A 362 -28.38 -7.89 11.21
CA ARG A 362 -28.84 -8.02 12.60
C ARG A 362 -28.11 -9.12 13.35
N VAL A 363 -26.80 -9.22 13.14
CA VAL A 363 -25.92 -10.13 13.89
C VAL A 363 -25.33 -9.36 15.06
N GLU A 364 -25.19 -10.00 16.20
CA GLU A 364 -24.60 -9.36 17.39
C GLU A 364 -23.08 -9.12 17.23
N ARG A 365 -22.42 -9.93 16.39
CA ARG A 365 -20.99 -9.83 16.12
C ARG A 365 -20.64 -10.50 14.79
N GLY A 366 -19.53 -10.07 14.18
CA GLY A 366 -18.90 -10.79 13.09
C GLY A 366 -18.45 -12.19 13.50
N PHE A 367 -18.15 -13.03 12.51
CA PHE A 367 -17.71 -14.40 12.81
C PHE A 367 -16.31 -14.40 13.43
N ARG A 368 -16.11 -15.29 14.40
CA ARG A 368 -14.84 -15.41 15.10
C ARG A 368 -13.78 -15.99 14.18
N ILE A 369 -12.63 -15.31 14.11
CA ILE A 369 -11.45 -15.81 13.41
C ILE A 369 -10.80 -16.93 14.22
N THR A 370 -10.63 -18.09 13.59
CA THR A 370 -10.00 -19.30 14.13
C THR A 370 -8.88 -19.78 13.19
N GLU A 371 -8.24 -20.91 13.50
CA GLU A 371 -7.25 -21.54 12.60
C GLU A 371 -7.83 -21.82 11.20
N GLN A 372 -9.12 -22.14 11.10
CA GLN A 372 -9.82 -22.34 9.83
C GLN A 372 -10.09 -21.03 9.07
N SER A 373 -9.68 -19.89 9.62
CA SER A 373 -9.76 -18.59 8.96
C SER A 373 -8.43 -18.19 8.32
N TYR A 374 -7.44 -19.10 8.31
CA TYR A 374 -6.17 -18.95 7.61
C TYR A 374 -6.14 -19.78 6.33
N PRO A 375 -5.48 -19.29 5.26
CA PRO A 375 -5.27 -20.09 4.06
C PRO A 375 -4.51 -21.37 4.41
N PRO A 376 -4.93 -22.54 3.92
CA PRO A 376 -4.15 -23.76 4.05
C PRO A 376 -2.75 -23.60 3.43
N LEU A 377 -1.75 -24.24 4.05
CA LEU A 377 -0.37 -24.29 3.56
C LEU A 377 -0.10 -25.49 2.65
N GLU A 378 -1.08 -26.39 2.55
CA GLU A 378 -1.06 -27.62 1.76
C GLU A 378 -2.39 -27.76 1.01
N ALA A 379 -2.38 -28.50 -0.09
CA ALA A 379 -3.60 -28.77 -0.85
C ALA A 379 -4.61 -29.56 0.01
N THR A 380 -5.88 -29.21 -0.11
CA THR A 380 -6.99 -29.84 0.60
C THR A 380 -7.90 -30.60 -0.37
N SER A 381 -8.71 -31.53 0.14
CA SER A 381 -9.71 -32.22 -0.70
C SER A 381 -10.72 -31.23 -1.30
N GLU A 382 -11.03 -30.14 -0.60
CA GLU A 382 -11.87 -29.07 -1.14
C GLU A 382 -11.20 -28.37 -2.33
N ASP A 383 -9.86 -28.26 -2.35
CA ASP A 383 -9.15 -27.69 -3.50
C ASP A 383 -9.31 -28.57 -4.75
N GLU A 384 -9.18 -29.89 -4.61
CA GLU A 384 -9.38 -30.84 -5.70
C GLU A 384 -10.81 -30.78 -6.26
N ASP A 385 -11.82 -30.73 -5.38
CA ASP A 385 -13.23 -30.60 -5.77
C ASP A 385 -13.50 -29.28 -6.50
N MET A 386 -12.93 -28.18 -6.00
CA MET A 386 -13.10 -26.85 -6.60
C MET A 386 -12.35 -26.73 -7.93
N ASP A 387 -11.20 -27.38 -8.08
CA ASP A 387 -10.45 -27.47 -9.34
C ASP A 387 -11.24 -28.20 -10.41
N TRP A 388 -11.83 -29.35 -10.06
CA TRP A 388 -12.71 -30.09 -10.97
C TRP A 388 -13.92 -29.26 -11.39
N LEU A 389 -14.63 -28.67 -10.43
CA LEU A 389 -15.78 -27.78 -10.71
C LEU A 389 -15.37 -26.55 -11.53
N GLY A 390 -14.18 -26.00 -11.28
CA GLY A 390 -13.64 -24.85 -12.00
C GLY A 390 -13.37 -25.16 -13.47
N GLN A 391 -12.90 -26.37 -13.77
CA GLN A 391 -12.70 -26.86 -15.14
C GLN A 391 -14.02 -27.10 -15.87
N GLU A 392 -15.00 -27.70 -15.20
CA GLU A 392 -16.30 -28.02 -15.81
C GLU A 392 -17.18 -26.78 -16.04
N TRP A 393 -17.25 -25.88 -15.06
CA TRP A 393 -18.23 -24.77 -15.05
C TRP A 393 -17.61 -23.39 -15.37
N GLY A 394 -16.29 -23.28 -15.29
CA GLY A 394 -15.54 -22.03 -15.44
C GLY A 394 -15.64 -21.09 -14.22
N LEU A 395 -14.93 -19.97 -14.30
CA LEU A 395 -14.98 -18.90 -13.29
C LEU A 395 -15.82 -17.72 -13.82
N ARG A 396 -17.08 -17.61 -13.37
CA ARG A 396 -17.99 -16.57 -13.84
C ARG A 396 -18.18 -15.50 -12.77
N LYS A 397 -18.10 -14.24 -13.21
CA LYS A 397 -18.42 -13.06 -12.40
C LYS A 397 -19.93 -12.85 -12.45
N CYS A 398 -20.51 -12.38 -11.36
CA CYS A 398 -21.90 -11.95 -11.38
C CYS A 398 -22.00 -10.61 -12.12
N ASP A 399 -22.74 -10.56 -13.22
CA ASP A 399 -22.99 -9.32 -13.98
C ASP A 399 -24.05 -8.42 -13.31
N ALA A 400 -24.77 -8.94 -12.31
CA ALA A 400 -25.73 -8.16 -11.53
C ALA A 400 -24.99 -7.29 -10.50
N TRP A 401 -25.11 -5.97 -10.67
CA TRP A 401 -24.63 -5.00 -9.69
C TRP A 401 -25.49 -5.11 -8.43
N ASN A 402 -24.98 -5.83 -7.43
CA ASN A 402 -25.45 -5.91 -6.04
C ASN A 402 -26.88 -5.41 -5.78
N ASP A 403 -27.89 -6.27 -5.93
CA ASP A 403 -29.26 -6.03 -5.40
C ASP A 403 -29.33 -6.04 -3.85
N ALA A 404 -28.17 -5.93 -3.21
CA ALA A 404 -27.87 -6.26 -1.83
C ALA A 404 -27.43 -5.01 -1.04
N PHE A 405 -28.05 -3.86 -1.29
CA PHE A 405 -27.72 -2.67 -0.52
C PHE A 405 -28.44 -2.69 0.82
N ARG A 406 -27.66 -2.48 1.88
CA ARG A 406 -28.16 -2.20 3.21
C ARG A 406 -28.53 -0.72 3.30
N ILE A 407 -29.73 -0.42 3.79
CA ILE A 407 -30.31 0.92 3.69
C ILE A 407 -30.87 1.46 5.01
N ALA A 408 -31.24 0.60 5.95
CA ALA A 408 -31.78 1.04 7.23
C ALA A 408 -30.62 1.27 8.20
N PRO A 409 -30.41 2.46 8.78
CA PRO A 409 -29.30 2.68 9.72
C PRO A 409 -29.49 1.85 10.98
N SER A 410 -28.40 1.31 11.53
CA SER A 410 -28.38 0.65 12.84
C SER A 410 -27.96 1.67 13.91
N PRO A 411 -28.90 2.16 14.76
CA PRO A 411 -28.60 3.22 15.73
C PRO A 411 -27.48 2.83 16.70
N ASP A 412 -27.51 1.61 17.22
CA ASP A 412 -26.57 1.10 18.22
C ASP A 412 -25.12 1.08 17.75
N ILE A 413 -24.89 1.06 16.43
CA ILE A 413 -23.56 0.99 15.81
C ILE A 413 -23.18 2.34 15.20
N LEU A 414 -24.11 2.99 14.50
CA LEU A 414 -23.86 4.22 13.76
C LEU A 414 -23.80 5.45 14.68
N GLU A 415 -24.68 5.54 15.68
CA GLU A 415 -24.73 6.70 16.57
C GLU A 415 -23.44 6.88 17.39
N PRO A 416 -22.83 5.84 17.99
CA PRO A 416 -21.57 6.00 18.71
C PRO A 416 -20.43 6.49 17.81
N MET A 417 -20.36 5.99 16.57
CA MET A 417 -19.37 6.44 15.59
C MET A 417 -19.56 7.92 15.22
N LEU A 418 -20.79 8.32 14.88
CA LEU A 418 -21.11 9.71 14.53
C LEU A 418 -20.94 10.67 15.71
N SER A 419 -21.29 10.23 16.92
CA SER A 419 -21.11 11.02 18.15
C SER A 419 -19.63 11.23 18.45
N SER A 420 -18.81 10.20 18.25
CA SER A 420 -17.35 10.28 18.43
C SER A 420 -16.72 11.22 17.41
N PHE A 421 -17.15 11.16 16.15
CA PHE A 421 -16.75 12.12 15.12
C PHE A 421 -17.14 13.55 15.49
N ALA A 422 -18.40 13.77 15.89
CA ALA A 422 -18.90 15.10 16.26
C ALA A 422 -18.14 15.68 17.47
N THR A 423 -17.80 14.83 18.43
CA THR A 423 -17.01 15.23 19.62
C THR A 423 -15.59 15.61 19.22
N ALA A 424 -14.93 14.84 18.35
CA ALA A 424 -13.57 15.15 17.88
C ALA A 424 -13.50 16.37 16.96
N ALA A 425 -14.63 16.78 16.37
CA ALA A 425 -14.74 17.95 15.50
C ALA A 425 -15.20 19.23 16.20
N ALA A 426 -15.72 19.13 17.43
CA ALA A 426 -16.18 20.25 18.25
C ALA A 426 -15.02 20.91 18.99
#